data_AF-W2CUS0-F1
#
_entry.id   AF-W2CUS0-F1
#
_cell.length_a   1.000
_cell.length_b   1.000
_cell.length_c   1.000
_cell.angle_alpha   90.00
_cell.angle_beta   90.00
_cell.angle_gamma   90.00
#
_symmetry.space_group_name_H-M   'P 1'
#
loop_
_entity.id
_entity.type
_entity.pdbx_description
1 polymer ?
#
loop_
_entity_poly.entity_id
_entity_poly.type
_entity_poly.pdbx_seq_one_letter_code
_entity_poly.pdbx_strand_id
1 'polypeptide(L)'
;MNKELFIALCDRIGQCVPEIRFIDFDRGQLSASGERPPVEWPCCLLSIDYTNCRDLAVEVNTQLVMADITLRVAFPPAGET
;
A
#
# COMPACT_ATOMS: atom_id res chain seq x y z
N MET A 1 -11.44 1.23 5.31
CA MET A 1 -10.54 1.03 4.16
C MET A 1 -11.36 0.49 2.99
N ASN A 2 -11.36 1.18 1.85
CA ASN A 2 -12.06 0.67 0.66
C ASN A 2 -11.28 -0.54 0.10
N LYS A 3 -11.82 -1.74 0.35
CA LYS A 3 -11.20 -3.02 -0.04
C LYS A 3 -11.02 -3.14 -1.55
N GLU A 4 -11.96 -2.61 -2.33
CA GLU A 4 -11.94 -2.69 -3.79
C GLU A 4 -10.80 -1.86 -4.37
N LEU A 5 -10.59 -0.65 -3.83
CA LEU A 5 -9.47 0.20 -4.23
C LEU A 5 -8.13 -0.47 -3.93
N PHE A 6 -7.98 -1.10 -2.77
CA PHE A 6 -6.77 -1.83 -2.41
C PHE A 6 -6.50 -2.99 -3.37
N ILE A 7 -7.51 -3.83 -3.64
CA ILE A 7 -7.38 -4.96 -4.58
C ILE A 7 -7.00 -4.45 -5.98
N ALA A 8 -7.68 -3.41 -6.48
CA ALA A 8 -7.40 -2.85 -7.79
C ALA A 8 -5.96 -2.30 -7.90
N LEU A 9 -5.44 -1.70 -6.83
CA LEU A 9 -4.04 -1.25 -6.77
C LEU A 9 -3.08 -2.44 -6.79
N CYS A 10 -3.32 -3.47 -5.97
CA CYS A 10 -2.48 -4.67 -5.94
C CYS A 10 -2.43 -5.37 -7.30
N ASP A 11 -3.58 -5.57 -7.93
CA ASP A 11 -3.69 -6.20 -9.25
C ASP A 11 -2.95 -5.38 -10.31
N ARG A 12 -3.12 -4.06 -10.29
CA ARG A 12 -2.45 -3.15 -11.23
C ARG A 12 -0.93 -3.17 -11.06
N ILE A 13 -0.43 -3.17 -9.82
CA ILE A 13 1.00 -3.24 -9.55
C ILE A 13 1.57 -4.58 -10.01
N GLY A 14 0.90 -5.70 -9.68
CA GLY A 14 1.34 -7.03 -10.11
C GLY A 14 1.37 -7.21 -11.63
N GLN A 15 0.45 -6.56 -12.36
CA GLN A 15 0.45 -6.57 -13.83
C GLN A 15 1.55 -5.68 -14.44
N CYS A 16 1.78 -4.50 -13.87
CA CYS A 16 2.74 -3.54 -14.41
C CYS A 16 4.19 -3.84 -14.01
N VAL A 17 4.42 -4.47 -12.86
CA VAL A 17 5.74 -4.73 -12.28
C VAL A 17 5.77 -6.17 -11.74
N PRO A 18 5.85 -7.17 -12.64
CA PRO A 18 5.85 -8.58 -12.24
C PRO A 18 7.08 -9.00 -11.41
N GLU A 19 8.13 -8.16 -11.36
CA GLU A 19 9.32 -8.37 -10.53
C GLU A 19 9.02 -8.23 -9.03
N ILE A 20 7.98 -7.48 -8.65
CA ILE A 20 7.53 -7.39 -7.26
C ILE A 20 6.85 -8.70 -6.88
N ARG A 21 7.44 -9.42 -5.92
CA ARG A 21 6.98 -10.75 -5.50
C ARG A 21 5.93 -10.71 -4.40
N PHE A 22 5.90 -9.63 -3.63
CA PHE A 22 5.01 -9.49 -2.50
C PHE A 22 4.36 -8.11 -2.51
N ILE A 23 3.03 -8.07 -2.51
CA ILE A 23 2.25 -6.84 -2.47
C ILE A 23 1.24 -6.98 -1.33
N ASP A 24 1.32 -6.10 -0.34
CA ASP A 24 0.37 -6.10 0.79
C ASP A 24 0.25 -4.71 1.42
N PHE A 25 -0.66 -4.56 2.37
CA PHE A 25 -0.82 -3.35 3.14
C PHE A 25 0.38 -3.13 4.07
N ASP A 26 0.78 -1.87 4.24
CA ASP A 26 1.86 -1.52 5.13
C ASP A 26 1.44 -1.58 6.61
N ARG A 27 1.92 -2.62 7.30
CA ARG A 27 1.67 -2.86 8.72
C ARG A 27 2.89 -2.53 9.59
N GLY A 28 3.89 -1.85 9.04
CA GLY A 28 5.18 -1.61 9.72
C GLY A 28 6.10 -2.84 9.73
N GLN A 29 5.83 -3.83 8.88
CA GLN A 29 6.61 -5.07 8.78
C GLN A 29 8.10 -4.87 8.44
N LEU A 30 8.47 -3.75 7.81
CA LEU A 30 9.87 -3.42 7.53
C LEU A 30 10.62 -2.83 8.74
N SER A 31 9.90 -2.41 9.78
CA SER A 31 10.46 -1.73 10.95
C SER A 31 10.76 -2.69 12.12
N ALA A 32 10.52 -3.99 11.96
CA ALA A 32 10.82 -4.99 12.98
C ALA A 32 12.35 -5.18 13.10
N SER A 33 12.96 -4.49 14.05
CA SER A 33 14.40 -4.59 14.33
C SER A 33 14.77 -5.98 14.86
N GLY A 34 15.60 -6.72 14.12
CA GLY A 34 16.26 -7.95 14.60
C GLY A 34 15.67 -9.28 14.12
N GLU A 35 14.49 -9.28 13.50
CA GLU A 35 13.92 -10.47 12.86
C GLU A 35 13.77 -10.26 11.35
N ARG A 36 13.86 -11.36 10.58
CA ARG A 36 13.59 -11.30 9.14
C ARG A 36 12.12 -10.85 8.96
N PRO A 37 11.87 -9.73 8.24
CA PRO A 37 10.52 -9.23 8.09
C PRO A 37 9.65 -10.27 7.36
N PRO A 38 8.35 -10.37 7.70
CA PRO A 38 7.43 -11.36 7.14
C PRO A 38 6.97 -10.99 5.71
N VAL A 39 7.92 -10.74 4.81
CA VAL A 39 7.70 -10.35 3.41
C VAL A 39 8.63 -11.13 2.48
N GLU A 40 8.19 -11.34 1.24
CA GLU A 40 9.07 -11.84 0.17
C GLU A 40 9.68 -10.68 -0.62
N TRP A 41 10.99 -10.75 -0.85
CA TRP A 41 11.72 -9.70 -1.54
C TRP A 41 11.77 -9.92 -3.06
N PRO A 42 11.67 -8.86 -3.89
CA PRO A 42 11.31 -7.49 -3.53
C PRO A 42 9.81 -7.36 -3.25
N CYS A 43 9.45 -6.47 -2.32
CA CYS A 43 8.07 -6.23 -1.93
C CYS A 43 7.63 -4.79 -2.20
N CYS A 44 6.32 -4.60 -2.35
CA CYS A 44 5.67 -3.31 -2.38
C CYS A 44 4.58 -3.26 -1.31
N LEU A 45 4.68 -2.31 -0.40
CA LEU A 45 3.73 -2.11 0.69
C LEU A 45 2.89 -0.87 0.45
N LEU A 46 1.57 -0.98 0.62
CA LEU A 46 0.63 0.11 0.37
C LEU A 46 0.05 0.71 1.66
N SER A 47 -0.02 2.03 1.74
CA SER A 47 -0.86 2.76 2.71
C SER A 47 -1.88 3.61 1.96
N ILE A 48 -3.08 3.73 2.52
CA ILE A 48 -4.15 4.59 2.01
C ILE A 48 -4.66 5.44 3.18
N ASP A 49 -4.44 6.73 3.08
CA ASP A 49 -4.75 7.70 4.12
C ASP A 49 -5.81 8.69 3.61
N TYR A 50 -6.98 8.72 4.23
CA TYR A 50 -8.04 9.66 3.87
C TYR A 50 -7.81 10.99 4.57
N THR A 51 -7.17 11.93 3.88
CA THR A 51 -6.72 13.21 4.47
C THR A 51 -7.82 14.26 4.52
N ASN A 52 -8.87 14.12 3.71
CA ASN A 52 -10.02 15.02 3.75
C ASN A 52 -11.29 14.29 3.32
N CYS A 53 -12.34 14.37 4.13
CA CYS A 53 -13.67 13.86 3.79
C CYS A 53 -14.68 14.99 4.00
N ARG A 54 -15.45 15.33 2.96
CA ARG A 54 -16.53 16.32 3.07
C ARG A 54 -17.83 15.78 2.51
N ASP A 55 -18.93 16.03 3.22
CA ASP A 55 -20.27 15.71 2.74
C ASP A 55 -20.63 16.60 1.53
N LEU A 56 -21.25 16.00 0.53
CA LEU A 56 -21.79 16.75 -0.60
C LEU A 56 -23.26 17.08 -0.31
N ALA A 57 -23.58 18.37 -0.25
CA ALA A 57 -24.95 18.83 0.06
C ALA A 57 -26.01 18.43 -0.98
N VAL A 58 -25.58 17.99 -2.17
CA VAL A 58 -26.45 17.68 -3.31
C VAL A 58 -27.02 16.26 -3.23
N GLU A 59 -26.32 15.34 -2.55
CA GLU A 59 -26.70 13.93 -2.49
C GLU A 59 -26.57 13.39 -1.07
N VAL A 60 -27.69 12.86 -0.55
CA VAL A 60 -27.71 12.23 0.77
C VAL A 60 -26.81 10.99 0.74
N ASN A 61 -25.90 10.90 1.72
CA ASN A 61 -24.89 9.83 1.87
C ASN A 61 -23.74 9.82 0.84
N THR A 62 -23.52 10.90 0.08
CA THR A 62 -22.32 11.02 -0.77
C THR A 62 -21.28 11.92 -0.11
N GLN A 63 -20.03 11.44 -0.06
CA GLN A 63 -18.88 12.21 0.41
C GLN A 63 -17.84 12.35 -0.69
N LEU A 64 -17.25 13.54 -0.81
CA LEU A 64 -16.01 13.73 -1.55
C LEU A 64 -14.84 13.45 -0.62
N VAL A 65 -13.98 12.52 -1.02
CA VAL A 65 -12.83 12.08 -0.24
C VAL A 65 -11.54 12.34 -1.00
N MET A 66 -10.59 13.00 -0.35
CA MET A 66 -9.20 13.07 -0.77
C MET A 66 -8.43 11.95 -0.07
N ALA A 67 -7.70 11.15 -0.84
CA ALA A 67 -6.92 10.03 -0.34
C ALA A 67 -5.47 10.14 -0.82
N ASP A 68 -4.54 10.00 0.10
CA ASP A 68 -3.12 9.86 -0.19
C ASP A 68 -2.77 8.38 -0.21
N ILE A 69 -2.23 7.92 -1.34
CA ILE A 69 -1.80 6.53 -1.51
C ILE A 69 -0.28 6.51 -1.49
N THR A 70 0.30 5.83 -0.51
CA THR A 70 1.75 5.66 -0.39
C THR A 70 2.13 4.25 -0.82
N LEU A 71 3.08 4.15 -1.76
CA LEU A 71 3.70 2.90 -2.18
C LEU A 71 5.14 2.85 -1.66
N ARG A 72 5.46 1.91 -0.76
CA ARG A 72 6.82 1.67 -0.27
C ARG A 72 7.37 0.43 -0.94
N VAL A 73 8.34 0.61 -1.82
CA VAL A 73 9.06 -0.51 -2.45
C VAL A 73 10.31 -0.79 -1.64
N ALA A 74 10.54 -2.05 -1.33
CA ALA A 74 11.70 -2.47 -0.57
C ALA A 74 12.34 -3.73 -1.16
N PHE A 75 13.66 -3.81 -1.05
CA PHE A 75 14.53 -4.75 -1.71
C PHE A 75 15.27 -5.61 -0.67
N PRO A 76 15.74 -6.81 -1.05
CA PRO A 76 16.50 -7.62 -0.11
C PRO A 76 17.74 -6.83 0.36
N PRO A 77 18.12 -6.96 1.65
CA PRO A 77 19.34 -6.31 2.13
C PRO A 77 20.53 -6.84 1.33
N ALA A 78 21.16 -5.96 0.55
CA ALA A 78 22.48 -6.23 0.01
C ALA A 78 23.45 -6.04 1.18
N GLY A 79 24.12 -7.12 1.61
CA GLY A 79 25.15 -7.01 2.63
C GLY A 79 26.21 -5.98 2.19
N GLU A 80 26.73 -5.20 3.14
CA GLU A 80 27.93 -4.39 2.92
C GLU A 80 29.06 -5.35 2.51
N THR A 81 29.57 -5.20 1.28
CA THR A 81 30.81 -5.84 0.83
C THR A 81 32.00 -5.31 1.58
#